data_AF-A0AB34IKN1-F1
#
_entry.id   AF-A0AB34IKN1-F1
#
_cell.length_a   1.000
_cell.length_b   1.000
_cell.length_c   1.000
_cell.angle_alpha   90.00
_cell.angle_beta   90.00
_cell.angle_gamma   90.00
#
_symmetry.space_group_name_H-M   'P 1'
#
loop_
_entity.id
_entity.type
_entity.pdbx_description
1 polymer ?
#
loop_
_entity_poly.entity_id
_entity_poly.type
_entity_poly.pdbx_seq_one_letter_code
_entity_poly.pdbx_strand_id
1 'polypeptide(L)'
;MPEAALPSSLTRLLEFRDRLTLPLTPAGRAVQSSGGVAGGVVSEGQGYGLLLAGLTLTSEARGSAGWQAALLFGEELFAGWRRMCELTRHGCQDDAQASGAACGGKMNKRTGERTKGIAACLPAWRFDESLRAQQSPGSATDGDEDALLGLILLISASDANAWPLWHSAVLWAFETARAFLRYNTIEAPRGLRGRLPRLGSCWGGFDCNNPSYIAPAHYRAFRHFMLRYAHLLDAVEEAEEASEAWEALYVSSYKLLAQAQCPSTGLTPNWWVPASNGGLGWPGCNSSGTRADEFGSEASRGVWRVALDALWSAGPSSTAPFGAHQYTARVAAHLVHLLTPSSSSGFANLETGCHIHSIHPDWYWNAFLYGPLSASLLLPLSSHDAKVRANQQAALGILTQRVGAARISDYYSGSWVALSTATLNGDARRACALLFGEEGGCSAERRGLGGHRNTSEVASWRASRAARRAAAV
;
A
#
# COMPACT_ATOMS: atom_id res chain seq x y z
N MET A 1 4.79 0.09 -35.08
CA MET A 1 4.55 1.30 -34.26
C MET A 1 5.79 1.52 -33.42
N PRO A 2 6.31 2.76 -33.27
CA PRO A 2 7.44 3.00 -32.37
C PRO A 2 7.08 2.50 -30.96
N GLU A 3 7.99 1.78 -30.34
CA GLU A 3 7.88 1.27 -28.98
C GLU A 3 7.73 2.48 -28.04
N ALA A 4 6.55 2.65 -27.43
CA ALA A 4 6.32 3.77 -26.53
C ALA A 4 7.15 3.54 -25.26
N ALA A 5 8.22 4.33 -25.09
CA ALA A 5 9.00 4.32 -23.86
C ALA A 5 8.09 4.68 -22.67
N LEU A 6 8.24 3.95 -21.57
CA LEU A 6 7.49 4.22 -20.34
C LEU A 6 7.86 5.62 -19.81
N PRO A 7 6.89 6.53 -19.57
CA PRO A 7 7.19 7.85 -19.01
C PRO A 7 7.84 7.75 -17.62
N SER A 8 8.59 8.78 -17.20
CA SER A 8 9.10 8.81 -15.81
C SER A 8 7.97 8.97 -14.79
N SER A 9 8.21 8.52 -13.56
CA SER A 9 7.25 8.72 -12.46
C SER A 9 7.00 10.19 -12.17
N LEU A 10 8.03 11.04 -12.28
CA LEU A 10 7.85 12.49 -12.18
C LEU A 10 6.90 13.03 -13.25
N THR A 11 7.02 12.57 -14.50
CA THR A 11 6.10 12.97 -15.58
C THR A 11 4.67 12.58 -15.24
N ARG A 12 4.46 11.35 -14.75
CA ARG A 12 3.13 10.88 -14.33
C ARG A 12 2.61 11.59 -13.09
N LEU A 13 3.46 11.96 -12.15
CA LEU A 13 3.09 12.73 -10.97
C LEU A 13 2.57 14.11 -11.36
N LEU A 14 3.24 14.78 -12.29
CA LEU A 14 2.79 16.09 -12.80
C LEU A 14 1.49 15.97 -13.59
N GLU A 15 1.35 14.96 -14.45
CA GLU A 15 0.09 14.68 -15.15
C GLU A 15 -1.04 14.37 -14.15
N PHE A 16 -0.78 13.58 -13.11
CA PHE A 16 -1.73 13.26 -12.05
C PHE A 16 -2.18 14.52 -11.32
N ARG A 17 -1.23 15.37 -10.90
CA ARG A 17 -1.51 16.66 -10.27
C ARG A 17 -2.46 17.49 -11.12
N ASP A 18 -2.13 17.65 -12.39
CA ASP A 18 -2.83 18.57 -13.29
C ASP A 18 -4.21 18.04 -13.70
N ARG A 19 -4.40 16.71 -13.74
CA ARG A 19 -5.64 16.06 -14.19
C ARG A 19 -6.60 15.70 -13.08
N LEU A 20 -6.09 15.27 -11.93
CA LEU A 20 -6.89 14.62 -10.89
C LEU A 20 -6.93 15.39 -9.58
N THR A 21 -6.27 16.55 -9.46
CA THR A 21 -6.24 17.30 -8.19
C THR A 21 -6.77 18.71 -8.31
N LEU A 22 -7.34 19.21 -7.20
CA LEU A 22 -7.73 20.60 -7.04
C LEU A 22 -7.01 21.24 -5.85
N PRO A 23 -6.56 22.51 -5.98
CA PRO A 23 -6.00 23.25 -4.87
C PRO A 23 -7.06 23.59 -3.82
N LEU A 24 -6.67 23.58 -2.55
CA LEU A 24 -7.50 23.92 -1.40
C LEU A 24 -7.07 25.26 -0.80
N THR A 25 -8.02 25.97 -0.19
CA THR A 25 -7.77 27.21 0.57
C THR A 25 -7.82 26.92 2.07
N PRO A 26 -6.88 27.41 2.91
CA PRO A 26 -5.76 28.30 2.57
C PRO A 26 -4.52 27.61 1.99
N ALA A 27 -4.33 26.30 2.15
CA ALA A 27 -3.23 25.55 1.56
C ALA A 27 -3.57 24.04 1.49
N GLY A 28 -3.10 23.36 0.44
CA GLY A 28 -3.21 21.91 0.24
C GLY A 28 -3.82 21.53 -1.11
N ARG A 29 -3.92 20.24 -1.39
CA ARG A 29 -4.58 19.67 -2.58
C ARG A 29 -5.43 18.46 -2.23
N ALA A 30 -6.57 18.35 -2.90
CA ALA A 30 -7.43 17.19 -2.84
C ALA A 30 -7.45 16.46 -4.19
N VAL A 31 -7.40 15.13 -4.15
CA VAL A 31 -7.61 14.29 -5.33
C VAL A 31 -9.11 14.16 -5.58
N GLN A 32 -9.56 14.58 -6.75
CA GLN A 32 -10.94 14.47 -7.20
C GLN A 32 -11.21 13.06 -7.68
N SER A 33 -12.26 12.47 -7.14
CA SER A 33 -12.73 11.14 -7.52
C SER A 33 -14.02 11.29 -8.33
N SER A 34 -14.01 10.73 -9.53
CA SER A 34 -15.07 10.89 -10.53
C SER A 34 -15.66 9.54 -10.94
N GLY A 35 -16.97 9.35 -10.77
CA GLY A 35 -17.66 8.12 -11.16
C GLY A 35 -17.90 7.12 -10.02
N GLY A 36 -18.83 6.19 -10.24
CA GLY A 36 -19.26 5.22 -9.23
C GLY A 36 -19.85 5.86 -7.96
N VAL A 37 -19.74 5.17 -6.83
CA VAL A 37 -20.12 5.69 -5.50
C VAL A 37 -19.11 6.70 -4.94
N ALA A 38 -17.98 6.91 -5.63
CA ALA A 38 -16.81 7.67 -5.17
C ALA A 38 -16.80 9.16 -5.54
N GLY A 39 -17.92 9.73 -6.00
CA GLY A 39 -17.97 11.15 -6.37
C GLY A 39 -17.59 12.09 -5.21
N GLY A 40 -16.67 13.03 -5.46
CA GLY A 40 -16.16 13.99 -4.47
C GLY A 40 -14.68 13.78 -4.17
N VAL A 41 -14.30 13.94 -2.90
CA VAL A 41 -12.95 13.59 -2.40
C VAL A 41 -13.06 12.36 -1.53
N VAL A 42 -12.39 11.27 -1.92
CA VAL A 42 -12.37 10.01 -1.17
C VAL A 42 -10.98 9.68 -0.67
N SER A 43 -10.90 8.95 0.45
CA SER A 43 -9.62 8.57 1.06
C SER A 43 -8.77 7.72 0.11
N GLU A 44 -9.38 6.84 -0.69
CA GLU A 44 -8.68 6.04 -1.72
C GLU A 44 -7.93 6.94 -2.72
N GLY A 45 -8.61 7.90 -3.35
CA GLY A 45 -7.99 8.80 -4.32
C GLY A 45 -6.88 9.64 -3.69
N GLN A 46 -7.11 10.17 -2.48
CA GLN A 46 -6.09 10.95 -1.76
C GLN A 46 -4.87 10.07 -1.41
N GLY A 47 -5.11 8.82 -1.01
CA GLY A 47 -4.08 7.81 -0.73
C GLY A 47 -3.22 7.52 -1.96
N TYR A 48 -3.83 7.31 -3.12
CA TYR A 48 -3.09 7.13 -4.39
C TYR A 48 -2.19 8.33 -4.71
N GLY A 49 -2.68 9.56 -4.52
CA GLY A 49 -1.88 10.75 -4.72
C GLY A 49 -0.65 10.80 -3.81
N LEU A 50 -0.85 10.58 -2.50
CA LEU A 50 0.23 10.57 -1.51
C LEU A 50 1.25 9.47 -1.79
N LEU A 51 0.77 8.27 -2.11
CA LEU A 51 1.61 7.13 -2.46
C LEU A 51 2.46 7.42 -3.71
N LEU A 52 1.85 7.95 -4.77
CA LEU A 52 2.56 8.31 -6.00
C LEU A 52 3.62 9.40 -5.76
N ALA A 53 3.30 10.42 -4.95
CA ALA A 53 4.25 11.47 -4.58
C ALA A 53 5.44 10.89 -3.80
N GLY A 54 5.18 10.02 -2.81
CA GLY A 54 6.21 9.33 -2.04
C GLY A 54 7.10 8.45 -2.92
N LEU A 55 6.51 7.62 -3.79
CA LEU A 55 7.24 6.77 -4.74
C LEU A 55 8.11 7.61 -5.68
N THR A 56 7.56 8.68 -6.25
CA THR A 56 8.31 9.59 -7.13
C THR A 56 9.47 10.24 -6.37
N LEU A 57 9.23 10.76 -5.16
CA LEU A 57 10.27 11.39 -4.36
C LEU A 57 11.44 10.44 -4.08
N THR A 58 11.16 9.17 -3.78
CA THR A 58 12.18 8.15 -3.52
C THR A 58 13.01 7.80 -4.75
N SER A 59 12.47 8.05 -5.95
CA SER A 59 13.12 7.76 -7.23
C SER A 59 14.03 8.88 -7.73
N GLU A 60 13.78 10.11 -7.28
CA GLU A 60 14.49 11.31 -7.71
C GLU A 60 15.75 11.56 -6.88
N ALA A 61 16.79 12.12 -7.50
CA ALA A 61 18.02 12.46 -6.78
C ALA A 61 17.75 13.57 -5.75
N ARG A 62 18.16 13.35 -4.49
CA ARG A 62 17.94 14.31 -3.39
C ARG A 62 18.44 15.71 -3.76
N GLY A 63 17.58 16.71 -3.56
CA GLY A 63 17.89 18.12 -3.84
C GLY A 63 17.74 18.53 -5.31
N SER A 64 17.50 17.60 -6.23
CA SER A 64 17.16 17.92 -7.63
C SER A 64 15.81 18.65 -7.74
N ALA A 65 15.57 19.31 -8.87
CA ALA A 65 14.28 19.97 -9.14
C ALA A 65 13.10 18.98 -9.12
N GLY A 66 13.29 17.77 -9.64
CA GLY A 66 12.29 16.71 -9.60
C GLY A 66 11.97 16.26 -8.17
N TRP A 67 13.00 16.06 -7.35
CA TRP A 67 12.85 15.74 -5.93
C TRP A 67 12.11 16.84 -5.17
N GLN A 68 12.47 18.11 -5.38
CA GLN A 68 11.78 19.24 -4.75
C GLN A 68 10.31 19.33 -5.19
N ALA A 69 10.03 19.14 -6.48
CA ALA A 69 8.66 19.15 -7.00
C ALA A 69 7.79 18.03 -6.40
N ALA A 70 8.35 16.82 -6.28
CA ALA A 70 7.66 15.70 -5.66
C ALA A 70 7.41 15.92 -4.17
N LEU A 71 8.38 16.49 -3.43
CA LEU A 71 8.23 16.78 -2.00
C LEU A 71 7.15 17.86 -1.77
N LEU A 72 7.18 18.95 -2.53
CA LEU A 72 6.21 20.04 -2.40
C LEU A 72 4.79 19.56 -2.72
N PHE A 73 4.63 18.78 -3.79
CA PHE A 73 3.31 18.22 -4.12
C PHE A 73 2.84 17.20 -3.07
N GLY A 74 3.76 16.36 -2.56
CA GLY A 74 3.47 15.45 -1.44
C GLY A 74 3.05 16.19 -0.17
N GLU A 75 3.65 17.34 0.13
CA GLU A 75 3.24 18.22 1.23
C GLU A 75 1.83 18.78 1.03
N GLU A 76 1.49 19.25 -0.17
CA GLU A 76 0.15 19.74 -0.47
C GLU A 76 -0.91 18.63 -0.32
N LEU A 77 -0.60 17.41 -0.76
CA LEU A 77 -1.47 16.25 -0.59
C LEU A 77 -1.59 15.82 0.88
N PHE A 78 -0.50 15.91 1.66
CA PHE A 78 -0.54 15.64 3.10
C PHE A 78 -1.40 16.68 3.83
N ALA A 79 -1.33 17.95 3.44
CA ALA A 79 -2.23 18.97 3.96
C ALA A 79 -3.70 18.67 3.62
N GLY A 80 -3.99 18.16 2.41
CA GLY A 80 -5.31 17.66 2.05
C GLY A 80 -5.79 16.49 2.92
N TRP A 81 -4.94 15.49 3.13
CA TRP A 81 -5.22 14.35 4.02
C TRP A 81 -5.51 14.80 5.45
N ARG A 82 -4.67 15.68 6.00
CA ARG A 82 -4.88 16.29 7.32
C ARG A 82 -6.21 17.02 7.40
N ARG A 83 -6.60 17.74 6.35
CA ARG A 83 -7.89 18.43 6.30
C ARG A 83 -9.07 17.44 6.34
N MET A 84 -8.98 16.32 5.63
CA MET A 84 -9.97 15.24 5.70
C MET A 84 -10.10 14.70 7.13
N CYS A 85 -8.98 14.43 7.80
CA CYS A 85 -8.92 14.03 9.20
C CYS A 85 -9.59 15.05 10.14
N GLU A 86 -9.27 16.33 10.00
CA GLU A 86 -9.80 17.42 10.82
C GLU A 86 -11.31 17.66 10.61
N LEU A 87 -11.82 17.38 9.40
CA LEU A 87 -13.24 17.45 9.06
C LEU A 87 -14.05 16.23 9.50
N THR A 88 -13.38 15.14 9.85
CA THR A 88 -14.05 13.90 10.23
C THR A 88 -14.82 14.08 11.54
N ARG A 89 -16.09 13.69 11.55
CA ARG A 89 -17.04 13.77 12.66
C ARG A 89 -17.87 12.49 12.73
N HIS A 90 -18.27 12.11 13.94
CA HIS A 90 -19.25 11.04 14.22
C HIS A 90 -18.98 9.73 13.48
N GLY A 91 -18.08 8.91 14.02
CA GLY A 91 -17.74 7.63 13.42
C GLY A 91 -17.29 6.60 14.44
N CYS A 92 -16.86 5.43 13.97
CA CYS A 92 -16.37 4.35 14.85
C CYS A 92 -14.96 4.62 15.38
N GLN A 93 -14.57 5.90 15.41
CA GLN A 93 -13.33 6.44 15.96
C GLN A 93 -13.63 7.51 17.04
N ASP A 94 -14.86 7.58 17.56
CA ASP A 94 -15.28 8.60 18.53
C ASP A 94 -14.48 8.53 19.86
N ASP A 95 -13.87 7.39 20.17
CA ASP A 95 -12.96 7.21 21.31
C ASP A 95 -11.49 7.58 21.00
N ALA A 96 -11.16 8.11 19.82
CA ALA A 96 -9.79 8.39 19.40
C ALA A 96 -9.05 9.31 20.37
N GLN A 97 -9.72 10.31 20.94
CA GLN A 97 -9.12 11.19 21.93
C GLN A 97 -8.87 10.48 23.27
N ALA A 98 -9.79 9.62 23.71
CA ALA A 98 -9.68 8.89 24.96
C ALA A 98 -8.66 7.74 24.88
N SER A 99 -8.52 7.15 23.70
CA SER A 99 -7.62 6.03 23.41
C SER A 99 -6.23 6.45 22.95
N GLY A 100 -5.97 7.75 22.83
CA GLY A 100 -4.70 8.26 22.31
C GLY A 100 -4.46 7.96 20.82
N ALA A 101 -5.50 7.61 20.06
CA ALA A 101 -5.44 7.37 18.62
C ALA A 101 -5.87 8.59 17.78
N ALA A 102 -5.89 9.78 18.39
CA ALA A 102 -6.13 11.05 17.70
C ALA A 102 -4.81 11.66 17.19
N CYS A 103 -4.89 12.31 16.03
CA CYS A 103 -3.75 12.93 15.36
C CYS A 103 -3.58 14.40 15.68
N GLY A 104 -2.36 14.91 15.49
CA GLY A 104 -2.07 16.35 15.55
C GLY A 104 -1.84 16.89 16.95
N GLY A 105 -1.45 16.02 17.89
CA GLY A 105 -0.88 16.46 19.16
C GLY A 105 0.47 17.17 18.97
N LYS A 106 1.00 17.79 20.02
CA LYS A 106 2.34 18.38 20.07
C LYS A 106 3.12 17.71 21.17
N MET A 107 4.42 17.49 20.95
CA MET A 107 5.31 17.09 22.03
C MET A 107 5.71 18.31 22.85
N ASN A 108 5.48 18.26 24.16
CA ASN A 108 5.94 19.30 25.07
C ASN A 108 7.45 19.20 25.21
N LYS A 109 8.18 20.19 24.70
CA LYS A 109 9.65 20.23 24.72
C LYS A 109 10.26 20.24 26.13
N ARG A 110 9.48 20.59 27.17
CA ARG A 110 9.97 20.65 28.57
C ARG A 110 9.65 19.37 29.36
N THR A 111 8.46 18.80 29.17
CA THR A 111 8.02 17.64 29.94
C THR A 111 8.17 16.32 29.18
N GLY A 112 8.41 16.36 27.86
CA GLY A 112 8.35 15.18 26.99
C GLY A 112 6.92 14.73 26.70
N GLU A 113 5.94 15.17 27.47
CA GLU A 113 4.55 14.73 27.35
C GLU A 113 3.91 15.19 26.04
N ARG A 114 3.12 14.30 25.46
CA ARG A 114 2.35 14.57 24.25
C ARG A 114 1.03 15.24 24.62
N THR A 115 0.72 16.38 23.99
CA THR A 115 -0.64 16.95 24.08
C THR A 115 -1.63 16.03 23.37
N LYS A 116 -2.89 16.07 23.80
CA LYS A 116 -3.96 15.32 23.12
C LYS A 116 -4.04 15.69 21.64
N GLY A 117 -4.27 14.68 20.80
CA GLY A 117 -4.59 14.87 19.39
C GLY A 117 -5.90 15.65 19.22
N ILE A 118 -6.03 16.31 18.08
CA ILE A 118 -7.13 17.24 17.76
C ILE A 118 -8.07 16.71 16.68
N ALA A 119 -7.71 15.61 16.00
CA ALA A 119 -8.45 15.06 14.87
C ALA A 119 -8.44 13.52 14.88
N ALA A 120 -9.37 12.89 14.18
CA ALA A 120 -9.23 11.47 13.82
C ALA A 120 -7.98 11.30 12.95
N CYS A 121 -7.22 10.22 13.14
CA CYS A 121 -6.06 9.95 12.28
C CYS A 121 -6.42 9.33 10.94
N LEU A 122 -7.58 8.69 10.86
CA LEU A 122 -8.09 8.07 9.66
C LEU A 122 -9.31 8.88 9.22
N PRO A 123 -9.27 9.55 8.06
CA PRO A 123 -10.37 10.38 7.62
C PRO A 123 -11.61 9.54 7.32
N ALA A 124 -12.78 10.16 7.40
CA ALA A 124 -13.98 9.64 6.75
C ALA A 124 -13.67 9.29 5.28
N TRP A 125 -14.28 8.24 4.75
CA TRP A 125 -13.92 7.75 3.42
C TRP A 125 -14.40 8.68 2.29
N ARG A 126 -15.35 9.59 2.55
CA ARG A 126 -15.94 10.48 1.53
C ARG A 126 -16.30 11.88 2.03
N PHE A 127 -15.95 12.87 1.22
CA PHE A 127 -16.26 14.29 1.37
C PHE A 127 -16.80 14.90 0.07
N ASP A 128 -17.35 16.11 0.16
CA ASP A 128 -17.70 16.88 -1.03
C ASP A 128 -16.46 17.25 -1.88
N GLU A 129 -16.70 17.63 -3.13
CA GLU A 129 -15.65 17.99 -4.11
C GLU A 129 -14.72 19.11 -3.63
N SER A 130 -15.22 20.00 -2.78
CA SER A 130 -14.46 21.15 -2.27
C SER A 130 -13.73 20.87 -0.97
N LEU A 131 -13.82 19.63 -0.46
CA LEU A 131 -13.37 19.21 0.86
C LEU A 131 -13.80 20.18 1.97
N ARG A 132 -15.10 20.52 1.98
CA ARG A 132 -15.70 21.40 3.01
C ARG A 132 -16.56 20.64 4.01
N ALA A 133 -17.26 19.60 3.57
CA ALA A 133 -18.11 18.78 4.40
C ALA A 133 -17.89 17.28 4.19
N GLN A 134 -17.93 16.54 5.30
CA GLN A 134 -18.01 15.08 5.30
C GLN A 134 -19.34 14.64 4.69
N GLN A 135 -19.31 13.64 3.81
CA GLN A 135 -20.48 13.06 3.16
C GLN A 135 -20.80 11.65 3.69
N SER A 136 -19.81 10.95 4.24
CA SER A 136 -20.03 9.62 4.82
C SER A 136 -19.10 9.38 6.01
N PRO A 137 -19.56 8.71 7.08
CA PRO A 137 -18.74 8.44 8.26
C PRO A 137 -17.85 7.20 8.07
N GLY A 138 -16.90 7.03 8.98
CA GLY A 138 -15.96 5.91 9.00
C GLY A 138 -14.92 6.00 7.89
N SER A 139 -13.75 5.42 8.11
CA SER A 139 -12.67 5.42 7.13
C SER A 139 -12.75 4.23 6.17
N ALA A 140 -11.88 4.19 5.17
CA ALA A 140 -11.72 3.04 4.26
C ALA A 140 -10.26 2.57 4.28
N THR A 141 -10.07 1.28 4.56
CA THR A 141 -8.76 0.71 4.90
C THR A 141 -7.73 0.87 3.80
N ASP A 142 -8.11 0.69 2.54
CA ASP A 142 -7.24 0.80 1.37
C ASP A 142 -6.71 2.22 1.16
N GLY A 143 -7.58 3.23 1.25
CA GLY A 143 -7.14 4.63 1.18
C GLY A 143 -6.22 5.01 2.33
N ASP A 144 -6.52 4.53 3.53
CA ASP A 144 -5.73 4.82 4.74
C ASP A 144 -4.32 4.20 4.69
N GLU A 145 -4.19 2.95 4.23
CA GLU A 145 -2.88 2.31 4.11
C GLU A 145 -2.03 2.93 2.98
N ASP A 146 -2.64 3.30 1.85
CA ASP A 146 -1.90 3.94 0.75
C ASP A 146 -1.38 5.33 1.15
N ALA A 147 -2.23 6.12 1.82
CA ALA A 147 -1.86 7.42 2.35
C ALA A 147 -0.73 7.32 3.38
N LEU A 148 -0.83 6.37 4.31
CA LEU A 148 0.19 6.15 5.34
C LEU A 148 1.52 5.72 4.71
N LEU A 149 1.51 4.80 3.74
CA LEU A 149 2.74 4.40 3.04
C LEU A 149 3.35 5.59 2.28
N GLY A 150 2.54 6.36 1.56
CA GLY A 150 2.98 7.57 0.88
C GLY A 150 3.66 8.57 1.81
N LEU A 151 3.06 8.83 2.98
CA LEU A 151 3.62 9.71 4.00
C LEU A 151 4.95 9.17 4.55
N ILE A 152 5.04 7.87 4.84
CA ILE A 152 6.27 7.21 5.29
C ILE A 152 7.39 7.33 4.24
N LEU A 153 7.06 7.20 2.96
CA LEU A 153 8.03 7.38 1.87
C LEU A 153 8.51 8.83 1.78
N LEU A 154 7.61 9.81 1.91
CA LEU A 154 7.98 11.24 1.96
C LEU A 154 8.95 11.53 3.11
N ILE A 155 8.65 11.01 4.30
CA ILE A 155 9.48 11.15 5.49
C ILE A 155 10.85 10.47 5.27
N SER A 156 10.86 9.25 4.74
CA SER A 156 12.07 8.44 4.59
C SER A 156 13.00 8.93 3.49
N ALA A 157 12.46 9.62 2.47
CA ALA A 157 13.24 10.24 1.40
C ALA A 157 13.68 11.69 1.70
N SER A 158 13.27 12.26 2.85
CA SER A 158 13.54 13.63 3.27
C SER A 158 14.18 13.69 4.67
N ASP A 159 14.34 14.89 5.23
CA ASP A 159 14.71 15.13 6.63
C ASP A 159 14.20 16.50 7.11
N ALA A 160 14.47 16.83 8.38
CA ALA A 160 14.07 18.09 8.98
C ALA A 160 14.78 19.33 8.41
N ASN A 161 15.91 19.18 7.71
CA ASN A 161 16.60 20.29 7.06
C ASN A 161 15.94 20.63 5.72
N ALA A 162 15.49 19.61 5.00
CA ALA A 162 14.90 19.77 3.68
C ALA A 162 13.38 19.98 3.70
N TRP A 163 12.69 19.53 4.76
CA TRP A 163 11.25 19.63 4.90
C TRP A 163 10.85 20.17 6.28
N PRO A 164 10.41 21.43 6.41
CA PRO A 164 10.06 22.03 7.70
C PRO A 164 8.97 21.28 8.48
N LEU A 165 8.06 20.59 7.80
CA LEU A 165 7.00 19.81 8.43
C LEU A 165 7.43 18.39 8.83
N TRP A 166 8.68 17.99 8.59
CA TRP A 166 9.14 16.61 8.74
C TRP A 166 8.83 16.01 10.13
N HIS A 167 9.10 16.73 11.22
CA HIS A 167 8.80 16.24 12.57
C HIS A 167 7.29 16.05 12.80
N SER A 168 6.47 16.96 12.28
CA SER A 168 5.01 16.83 12.35
C SER A 168 4.52 15.68 11.49
N ALA A 169 5.10 15.47 10.32
CA ALA A 169 4.78 14.33 9.46
C ALA A 169 5.14 13.00 10.14
N VAL A 170 6.30 12.90 10.79
CA VAL A 170 6.71 11.71 11.58
C VAL A 170 5.67 11.41 12.66
N LEU A 171 5.27 12.42 13.42
CA LEU A 171 4.27 12.28 14.47
C LEU A 171 2.94 11.77 13.90
N TRP A 172 2.45 12.41 12.84
CA TRP A 172 1.20 12.05 12.17
C TRP A 172 1.24 10.64 11.60
N ALA A 173 2.32 10.23 10.93
CA ALA A 173 2.46 8.88 10.39
C ALA A 173 2.43 7.83 11.52
N PHE A 174 3.11 8.11 12.65
CA PHE A 174 3.10 7.20 13.80
C PHE A 174 1.70 7.07 14.43
N GLU A 175 1.00 8.20 14.62
CA GLU A 175 -0.39 8.21 15.13
C GLU A 175 -1.35 7.52 14.16
N THR A 176 -1.16 7.70 12.85
CA THR A 176 -1.95 7.05 11.81
C THR A 176 -1.71 5.54 11.81
N ALA A 177 -0.48 5.07 11.98
CA ALA A 177 -0.17 3.65 12.10
C ALA A 177 -0.83 3.01 13.34
N ARG A 178 -0.80 3.71 14.48
CA ARG A 178 -1.51 3.31 15.71
C ARG A 178 -3.02 3.22 15.45
N ALA A 179 -3.61 4.26 14.87
CA ALA A 179 -5.04 4.31 14.59
C ALA A 179 -5.44 3.22 13.59
N PHE A 180 -4.63 2.93 12.58
CA PHE A 180 -4.85 1.86 11.62
C PHE A 180 -4.95 0.50 12.32
N LEU A 181 -3.99 0.15 13.17
CA LEU A 181 -4.06 -1.09 13.96
C LEU A 181 -5.31 -1.14 14.83
N ARG A 182 -5.71 -0.03 15.43
CA ARG A 182 -6.87 0.01 16.33
C ARG A 182 -8.20 -0.14 15.57
N TYR A 183 -8.39 0.63 14.51
CA TYR A 183 -9.69 0.83 13.89
C TYR A 183 -9.85 0.09 12.56
N ASN A 184 -8.80 0.01 11.74
CA ASN A 184 -8.87 -0.64 10.42
C ASN A 184 -8.46 -2.11 10.45
N THR A 185 -8.23 -2.67 11.63
CA THR A 185 -8.01 -4.11 11.76
C THR A 185 -8.85 -4.67 12.90
N ILE A 186 -9.01 -5.99 12.91
CA ILE A 186 -9.76 -6.68 13.94
C ILE A 186 -9.02 -7.96 14.33
N GLU A 187 -8.95 -8.22 15.62
CA GLU A 187 -8.47 -9.48 16.14
C GLU A 187 -9.50 -10.58 15.93
N ALA A 188 -9.02 -11.80 15.76
CA ALA A 188 -9.90 -12.93 15.57
C ALA A 188 -10.81 -13.12 16.81
N PRO A 189 -12.10 -13.47 16.62
CA PRO A 189 -12.99 -13.82 17.71
C PRO A 189 -12.41 -14.94 18.60
N ARG A 190 -12.86 -15.02 19.87
CA ARG A 190 -12.38 -16.03 20.84
C ARG A 190 -12.36 -17.44 20.21
N GLY A 191 -11.21 -18.09 20.26
CA GLY A 191 -11.00 -19.45 19.72
C GLY A 191 -10.27 -19.49 18.36
N LEU A 192 -10.25 -18.37 17.64
CA LEU A 192 -9.38 -18.17 16.48
C LEU A 192 -8.12 -17.39 16.91
N ARG A 193 -7.02 -17.56 16.16
CA ARG A 193 -5.80 -16.74 16.32
C ARG A 193 -5.55 -15.97 15.03
N GLY A 194 -5.30 -14.67 15.17
CA GLY A 194 -4.94 -13.83 14.04
C GLY A 194 -5.52 -12.43 14.11
N ARG A 195 -5.14 -11.61 13.13
CA ARG A 195 -5.66 -10.27 12.92
C ARG A 195 -5.89 -10.07 11.42
N LEU A 196 -7.00 -9.45 11.04
CA LEU A 196 -7.33 -9.17 9.64
C LEU A 196 -7.60 -7.68 9.44
N PRO A 197 -7.34 -7.14 8.22
CA PRO A 197 -7.84 -5.83 7.88
C PRO A 197 -9.37 -5.85 7.88
N ARG A 198 -9.96 -4.78 8.40
CA ARG A 198 -11.36 -4.43 8.16
C ARG A 198 -11.48 -3.80 6.78
N LEU A 199 -12.71 -3.54 6.34
CA LEU A 199 -12.95 -2.73 5.15
C LEU A 199 -12.83 -1.23 5.44
N GLY A 200 -13.02 -0.86 6.70
CA GLY A 200 -12.86 0.50 7.21
C GLY A 200 -13.04 0.52 8.71
N SER A 201 -12.92 1.70 9.33
CA SER A 201 -13.01 1.83 10.79
C SER A 201 -14.31 1.28 11.39
N CYS A 202 -15.37 1.19 10.59
CA CYS A 202 -16.73 0.86 11.04
C CYS A 202 -17.26 -0.51 10.60
N TRP A 203 -16.63 -1.20 9.64
CA TRP A 203 -17.21 -2.42 9.06
C TRP A 203 -16.17 -3.39 8.52
N GLY A 204 -16.56 -4.66 8.39
CA GLY A 204 -15.75 -5.73 7.84
C GLY A 204 -14.77 -6.36 8.83
N GLY A 205 -13.92 -7.23 8.30
CA GLY A 205 -13.03 -8.11 9.06
C GLY A 205 -13.26 -9.57 8.72
N PHE A 206 -13.67 -10.36 9.71
CA PHE A 206 -13.91 -11.81 9.56
C PHE A 206 -15.28 -12.15 8.98
N ASP A 207 -16.22 -11.20 8.96
CA ASP A 207 -17.56 -11.32 8.40
C ASP A 207 -17.65 -10.83 6.95
N CYS A 208 -16.75 -9.92 6.56
CA CYS A 208 -16.61 -9.41 5.20
C CYS A 208 -15.21 -8.82 5.00
N ASN A 209 -14.50 -9.30 3.99
CA ASN A 209 -13.16 -8.87 3.65
C ASN A 209 -13.05 -8.56 2.15
N ASN A 210 -12.02 -7.82 1.78
CA ASN A 210 -11.68 -7.52 0.41
C ASN A 210 -10.21 -7.93 0.22
N PRO A 211 -9.92 -8.98 -0.57
CA PRO A 211 -8.55 -9.43 -0.80
C PRO A 211 -7.63 -8.32 -1.35
N SER A 212 -8.19 -7.29 -2.00
CA SER A 212 -7.43 -6.15 -2.49
C SER A 212 -7.04 -5.13 -1.43
N TYR A 213 -7.52 -5.25 -0.19
CA TYR A 213 -7.14 -4.41 0.96
C TYR A 213 -6.03 -5.07 1.78
N ILE A 214 -5.55 -6.24 1.35
CA ILE A 214 -4.44 -6.92 1.99
C ILE A 214 -3.14 -6.36 1.39
N ALA A 215 -2.42 -5.58 2.21
CA ALA A 215 -1.13 -4.97 1.84
C ALA A 215 0.05 -5.41 2.73
N PRO A 216 0.54 -6.65 2.61
CA PRO A 216 1.61 -7.16 3.49
C PRO A 216 2.89 -6.32 3.47
N ALA A 217 3.23 -5.75 2.31
CA ALA A 217 4.38 -4.84 2.14
C ALA A 217 4.23 -3.57 3.00
N HIS A 218 3.00 -3.04 3.05
CA HIS A 218 2.66 -1.83 3.80
C HIS A 218 2.74 -2.13 5.30
N TYR A 219 2.17 -3.24 5.76
CA TYR A 219 2.22 -3.63 7.17
C TYR A 219 3.66 -3.75 7.69
N ARG A 220 4.56 -4.36 6.90
CA ARG A 220 5.99 -4.40 7.22
C ARG A 220 6.60 -3.01 7.28
N ALA A 221 6.30 -2.13 6.33
CA ALA A 221 6.79 -0.76 6.31
C ALA A 221 6.30 0.04 7.53
N PHE A 222 5.03 -0.12 7.93
CA PHE A 222 4.44 0.55 9.09
C PHE A 222 5.08 0.07 10.38
N ARG A 223 5.22 -1.25 10.54
CA ARG A 223 5.94 -1.86 11.67
C ARG A 223 7.36 -1.32 11.79
N HIS A 224 8.11 -1.32 10.70
CA HIS A 224 9.49 -0.84 10.69
C HIS A 224 9.57 0.66 10.98
N PHE A 225 8.68 1.46 10.41
CA PHE A 225 8.59 2.89 10.66
C PHE A 225 8.33 3.19 12.15
N MET A 226 7.35 2.53 12.76
CA MET A 226 7.05 2.70 14.18
C MET A 226 8.28 2.39 15.04
N LEU A 227 8.92 1.24 14.83
CA LEU A 227 10.14 0.88 15.57
C LEU A 227 11.28 1.89 15.36
N ARG A 228 11.48 2.37 14.13
CA ARG A 228 12.56 3.30 13.77
C ARG A 228 12.41 4.66 14.44
N TYR A 229 11.20 5.19 14.52
CA TYR A 229 10.95 6.54 15.06
C TYR A 229 10.43 6.55 16.50
N ALA A 230 10.26 5.39 17.13
CA ALA A 230 9.77 5.28 18.50
C ALA A 230 10.59 6.10 19.51
N HIS A 231 11.92 6.08 19.41
CA HIS A 231 12.79 6.86 20.31
C HIS A 231 12.60 8.37 20.15
N LEU A 232 12.38 8.85 18.93
CA LEU A 232 12.12 10.26 18.66
C LEU A 232 10.80 10.73 19.30
N LEU A 233 9.88 9.79 19.53
CA LEU A 233 8.53 10.05 20.00
C LEU A 233 8.25 9.56 21.43
N ASP A 234 9.27 9.06 22.14
CA ASP A 234 9.15 8.43 23.45
C ASP A 234 8.07 7.33 23.50
N ALA A 235 8.05 6.49 22.47
CA ALA A 235 7.00 5.47 22.23
C ALA A 235 7.58 4.07 21.97
N VAL A 236 8.71 3.73 22.61
CA VAL A 236 9.44 2.46 22.39
C VAL A 236 8.59 1.25 22.77
N GLU A 237 8.02 1.24 23.97
CA GLU A 237 7.20 0.12 24.46
C GLU A 237 5.98 -0.09 23.55
N GLU A 238 5.30 0.99 23.19
CA GLU A 238 4.15 0.94 22.28
C GLU A 238 4.53 0.40 20.89
N ALA A 239 5.69 0.80 20.35
CA ALA A 239 6.15 0.30 19.07
C ALA A 239 6.53 -1.20 19.12
N GLU A 240 7.05 -1.67 20.26
CA GLU A 240 7.34 -3.09 20.48
C GLU A 240 6.04 -3.92 20.55
N GLU A 241 5.02 -3.46 21.28
CA GLU A 241 3.71 -4.10 21.34
C GLU A 241 3.00 -4.11 19.98
N ALA A 242 2.97 -2.95 19.30
CA ALA A 242 2.39 -2.83 17.96
C ALA A 242 3.08 -3.74 16.94
N SER A 243 4.38 -4.00 17.12
CA SER A 243 5.15 -4.88 16.23
C SER A 243 4.60 -6.32 16.21
N GLU A 244 4.11 -6.84 17.34
CA GLU A 244 3.48 -8.17 17.38
C GLU A 244 2.13 -8.17 16.66
N ALA A 245 1.34 -7.11 16.82
CA ALA A 245 0.05 -6.96 16.14
C ALA A 245 0.21 -6.86 14.62
N TRP A 246 1.22 -6.12 14.13
CA TRP A 246 1.56 -6.04 12.72
C TRP A 246 1.99 -7.40 12.15
N GLU A 247 2.79 -8.17 12.90
CA GLU A 247 3.21 -9.51 12.47
C GLU A 247 2.00 -10.47 12.40
N ALA A 248 1.09 -10.41 13.39
CA ALA A 248 -0.14 -11.20 13.37
C ALA A 248 -1.02 -10.84 12.16
N LEU A 249 -1.14 -9.56 11.83
CA LEU A 249 -1.85 -9.08 10.64
C LEU A 249 -1.21 -9.60 9.35
N TYR A 250 0.12 -9.51 9.23
CA TYR A 250 0.88 -9.99 8.08
C TYR A 250 0.67 -11.50 7.85
N VAL A 251 0.85 -12.31 8.90
CA VAL A 251 0.71 -13.78 8.82
C VAL A 251 -0.73 -14.19 8.48
N SER A 252 -1.72 -13.59 9.14
CA SER A 252 -3.13 -13.92 8.90
C SER A 252 -3.63 -13.46 7.53
N SER A 253 -3.08 -12.37 7.01
CA SER A 253 -3.38 -11.89 5.65
C SER A 253 -3.00 -12.93 4.59
N TYR A 254 -1.82 -13.55 4.69
CA TYR A 254 -1.45 -14.61 3.75
C TYR A 254 -2.28 -15.89 3.91
N LYS A 255 -2.77 -16.20 5.11
CA LYS A 255 -3.72 -17.30 5.31
C LYS A 255 -5.04 -17.02 4.59
N LEU A 256 -5.55 -15.79 4.65
CA LEU A 256 -6.77 -15.41 3.92
C LEU A 256 -6.53 -15.45 2.41
N LEU A 257 -5.45 -14.86 1.91
CA LEU A 257 -5.11 -14.90 0.48
C LEU A 257 -4.95 -16.34 -0.04
N ALA A 258 -4.39 -17.24 0.76
CA ALA A 258 -4.29 -18.66 0.39
C ALA A 258 -5.66 -19.33 0.22
N GLN A 259 -6.68 -18.91 0.99
CA GLN A 259 -8.05 -19.38 0.84
C GLN A 259 -8.75 -18.74 -0.37
N ALA A 260 -8.54 -17.44 -0.57
CA ALA A 260 -9.25 -16.66 -1.58
C ALA A 260 -8.64 -16.76 -2.99
N GLN A 261 -7.40 -17.22 -3.15
CA GLN A 261 -6.76 -17.30 -4.46
C GLN A 261 -7.15 -18.59 -5.19
N CYS A 262 -7.70 -18.47 -6.40
CA CYS A 262 -7.96 -19.64 -7.24
C CYS A 262 -6.64 -20.27 -7.72
N PRO A 263 -6.36 -21.56 -7.43
CA PRO A 263 -5.07 -22.16 -7.77
C PRO A 263 -4.75 -22.24 -9.26
N SER A 264 -5.75 -22.37 -10.14
CA SER A 264 -5.54 -22.52 -11.59
C SER A 264 -5.19 -21.19 -12.27
N THR A 265 -5.77 -20.08 -11.81
CA THR A 265 -5.63 -18.76 -12.45
C THR A 265 -4.79 -17.78 -11.64
N GLY A 266 -4.57 -18.05 -10.35
CA GLY A 266 -3.92 -17.13 -9.41
C GLY A 266 -4.77 -15.92 -9.03
N LEU A 267 -6.00 -15.79 -9.53
CA LEU A 267 -6.87 -14.64 -9.30
C LEU A 267 -7.59 -14.75 -7.94
N THR A 268 -7.95 -13.61 -7.35
CA THR A 268 -8.78 -13.48 -6.14
C THR A 268 -10.10 -12.75 -6.46
N PRO A 269 -11.19 -13.02 -5.73
CA PRO A 269 -12.46 -12.30 -5.92
C PRO A 269 -12.42 -10.88 -5.35
N ASN A 270 -13.36 -10.02 -5.77
CA ASN A 270 -13.54 -8.66 -5.22
C ASN A 270 -13.84 -8.71 -3.71
N TRP A 271 -14.68 -9.66 -3.28
CA TRP A 271 -15.12 -9.78 -1.90
C TRP A 271 -15.00 -11.21 -1.39
N TRP A 272 -14.64 -11.35 -0.12
CA TRP A 272 -14.39 -12.63 0.51
C TRP A 272 -14.93 -12.66 1.93
N VAL A 273 -15.64 -13.72 2.29
CA VAL A 273 -15.95 -14.04 3.68
C VAL A 273 -14.96 -15.11 4.14
N PRO A 274 -14.04 -14.77 5.06
CA PRO A 274 -13.07 -15.73 5.59
C PRO A 274 -13.76 -16.94 6.23
N ALA A 275 -13.11 -18.11 6.14
CA ALA A 275 -13.58 -19.28 6.86
C ALA A 275 -13.67 -19.03 8.38
N SER A 276 -14.76 -19.43 9.00
CA SER A 276 -14.84 -19.62 10.46
C SER A 276 -14.50 -21.08 10.79
N ASN A 277 -13.76 -21.31 11.89
CA ASN A 277 -13.49 -22.60 12.53
C ASN A 277 -13.70 -23.86 11.66
N GLY A 278 -12.75 -24.17 10.77
CA GLY A 278 -12.72 -25.44 10.02
C GLY A 278 -13.58 -25.49 8.75
N GLY A 279 -14.31 -24.42 8.41
CA GLY A 279 -15.01 -24.27 7.13
C GLY A 279 -14.11 -23.83 5.97
N LEU A 280 -14.70 -23.70 4.78
CA LEU A 280 -14.10 -23.04 3.63
C LEU A 280 -14.59 -21.59 3.57
N GLY A 281 -13.73 -20.65 3.20
CA GLY A 281 -14.16 -19.29 2.88
C GLY A 281 -14.92 -19.28 1.54
N TRP A 282 -15.64 -18.20 1.28
CA TRP A 282 -16.41 -18.06 0.04
C TRP A 282 -16.47 -16.60 -0.45
N PRO A 283 -16.69 -16.35 -1.75
CA PRO A 283 -17.02 -15.02 -2.24
C PRO A 283 -18.38 -14.62 -1.70
N GLY A 284 -18.40 -13.57 -0.91
CA GLY A 284 -19.61 -13.05 -0.29
C GLY A 284 -19.37 -11.63 0.17
N CYS A 285 -20.44 -10.99 0.65
CA CYS A 285 -20.57 -9.56 0.89
C CYS A 285 -20.40 -8.68 -0.37
N ASN A 286 -21.15 -7.58 -0.42
CA ASN A 286 -21.12 -6.64 -1.55
C ASN A 286 -21.19 -5.21 -0.99
N SER A 287 -20.06 -4.72 -0.51
CA SER A 287 -20.01 -3.45 0.22
C SER A 287 -19.88 -2.22 -0.69
N SER A 288 -19.48 -2.37 -1.96
CA SER A 288 -19.32 -1.26 -2.93
C SER A 288 -20.23 -1.34 -4.17
N GLY A 289 -21.10 -2.35 -4.26
CA GLY A 289 -21.94 -2.61 -5.44
C GLY A 289 -21.30 -3.53 -6.49
N THR A 290 -20.02 -3.90 -6.33
CA THR A 290 -19.33 -4.85 -7.20
C THR A 290 -19.68 -6.30 -6.88
N ARG A 291 -19.67 -7.17 -7.89
CA ARG A 291 -19.95 -8.60 -7.69
C ARG A 291 -18.87 -9.24 -6.82
N ALA A 292 -19.29 -10.00 -5.80
CA ALA A 292 -18.38 -10.70 -4.90
C ALA A 292 -17.47 -11.68 -5.65
N ASP A 293 -18.05 -12.49 -6.54
CA ASP A 293 -17.40 -13.56 -7.30
C ASP A 293 -16.72 -13.09 -8.59
N GLU A 294 -16.39 -11.81 -8.72
CA GLU A 294 -15.72 -11.24 -9.88
C GLU A 294 -14.25 -10.93 -9.58
N PHE A 295 -13.35 -11.22 -10.52
CA PHE A 295 -12.05 -10.56 -10.57
C PHE A 295 -12.22 -9.25 -11.34
N GLY A 296 -12.27 -8.13 -10.63
CA GLY A 296 -12.64 -6.86 -11.22
C GLY A 296 -12.04 -5.65 -10.55
N SER A 297 -12.86 -4.60 -10.47
CA SER A 297 -12.44 -3.26 -10.04
C SER A 297 -11.86 -3.25 -8.64
N GLU A 298 -12.31 -4.13 -7.73
CA GLU A 298 -11.70 -4.25 -6.41
C GLU A 298 -10.44 -5.13 -6.47
N ALA A 299 -10.61 -6.38 -6.89
CA ALA A 299 -9.66 -7.48 -6.71
C ALA A 299 -8.26 -7.23 -7.29
N SER A 300 -8.23 -6.61 -8.47
CA SER A 300 -7.02 -6.42 -9.27
C SER A 300 -5.87 -5.76 -8.50
N ARG A 301 -6.17 -4.75 -7.68
CA ARG A 301 -5.19 -4.01 -6.87
C ARG A 301 -4.44 -4.89 -5.89
N GLY A 302 -5.09 -5.96 -5.40
CA GLY A 302 -4.46 -6.95 -4.53
C GLY A 302 -3.24 -7.61 -5.17
N VAL A 303 -3.24 -7.78 -6.49
CA VAL A 303 -2.06 -8.30 -7.22
C VAL A 303 -0.86 -7.37 -7.05
N TRP A 304 -1.05 -6.07 -7.21
CA TRP A 304 0.01 -5.09 -7.02
C TRP A 304 0.51 -5.05 -5.57
N ARG A 305 -0.41 -5.02 -4.59
CA ARG A 305 -0.07 -4.96 -3.16
C ARG A 305 0.77 -6.15 -2.70
N VAL A 306 0.45 -7.36 -3.18
CA VAL A 306 1.19 -8.58 -2.86
C VAL A 306 2.49 -8.68 -3.65
N ALA A 307 2.51 -8.27 -4.92
CA ALA A 307 3.74 -8.20 -5.72
C ALA A 307 4.76 -7.24 -5.09
N LEU A 308 4.30 -6.13 -4.51
CA LEU A 308 5.16 -5.18 -3.80
C LEU A 308 5.88 -5.83 -2.61
N ASP A 309 5.22 -6.69 -1.84
CA ASP A 309 5.85 -7.39 -0.71
C ASP A 309 6.93 -8.35 -1.20
N ALA A 310 6.70 -9.03 -2.33
CA ALA A 310 7.69 -9.90 -2.94
C ALA A 310 8.87 -9.13 -3.57
N LEU A 311 8.66 -7.90 -4.05
CA LEU A 311 9.73 -7.00 -4.49
C LEU A 311 10.57 -6.47 -3.32
N TRP A 312 9.97 -6.37 -2.13
CA TRP A 312 10.59 -5.83 -0.92
C TRP A 312 11.02 -6.89 0.10
N SER A 313 10.91 -8.17 -0.23
CA SER A 313 11.37 -9.26 0.62
C SER A 313 12.65 -9.89 0.09
N ALA A 314 13.44 -10.46 0.99
CA ALA A 314 14.72 -11.11 0.67
C ALA A 314 14.55 -12.49 0.01
N GLY A 315 13.31 -12.88 -0.26
CA GLY A 315 12.93 -14.23 -0.65
C GLY A 315 11.70 -14.72 0.10
N PRO A 316 11.23 -15.95 -0.20
CA PRO A 316 10.09 -16.55 0.45
C PRO A 316 10.33 -16.66 1.96
N SER A 317 9.35 -16.19 2.75
CA SER A 317 9.37 -16.39 4.20
C SER A 317 9.43 -17.88 4.51
N SER A 318 10.43 -18.32 5.29
CA SER A 318 10.58 -19.73 5.70
C SER A 318 9.50 -20.19 6.67
N THR A 319 8.61 -19.30 7.14
CA THR A 319 7.61 -19.59 8.17
C THR A 319 6.20 -19.79 7.63
N ALA A 320 5.94 -19.53 6.34
CA ALA A 320 4.62 -19.70 5.75
C ALA A 320 4.69 -20.54 4.45
N PRO A 321 3.87 -21.60 4.31
CA PRO A 321 3.83 -22.41 3.10
C PRO A 321 3.24 -21.66 1.90
N PHE A 322 2.56 -20.53 2.13
CA PHE A 322 2.02 -19.60 1.14
C PHE A 322 2.45 -18.17 1.47
N GLY A 323 2.86 -17.40 0.45
CA GLY A 323 3.38 -16.05 0.63
C GLY A 323 3.49 -15.28 -0.68
N ALA A 324 4.07 -14.08 -0.59
CA ALA A 324 4.14 -13.08 -1.67
C ALA A 324 4.58 -13.66 -3.03
N HIS A 325 5.70 -14.39 -3.05
CA HIS A 325 6.25 -14.99 -4.26
C HIS A 325 5.32 -16.03 -4.89
N GLN A 326 4.67 -16.87 -4.07
CA GLN A 326 3.78 -17.91 -4.58
C GLN A 326 2.48 -17.31 -5.13
N TYR A 327 1.89 -16.36 -4.41
CA TYR A 327 0.71 -15.63 -4.89
C TYR A 327 1.02 -14.99 -6.25
N THR A 328 2.13 -14.26 -6.32
CA THR A 328 2.52 -13.49 -7.49
C THR A 328 2.88 -14.37 -8.68
N ALA A 329 3.62 -15.47 -8.44
CA ALA A 329 3.99 -16.42 -9.49
C ALA A 329 2.79 -17.10 -10.14
N ARG A 330 1.71 -17.37 -9.40
CA ARG A 330 0.48 -17.95 -9.98
C ARG A 330 -0.19 -16.99 -10.96
N VAL A 331 -0.31 -15.72 -10.59
CA VAL A 331 -0.86 -14.68 -11.48
C VAL A 331 0.02 -14.52 -12.72
N ALA A 332 1.33 -14.43 -12.54
CA ALA A 332 2.29 -14.31 -13.65
C ALA A 332 2.24 -15.51 -14.60
N ALA A 333 2.18 -16.74 -14.06
CA ALA A 333 2.07 -17.96 -14.86
C ALA A 333 0.79 -17.99 -15.70
N HIS A 334 -0.34 -17.53 -15.15
CA HIS A 334 -1.59 -17.41 -15.88
C HIS A 334 -1.48 -16.37 -17.01
N LEU A 335 -0.92 -15.18 -16.77
CA LEU A 335 -0.69 -14.19 -17.84
C LEU A 335 0.22 -14.71 -18.95
N VAL A 336 1.27 -15.46 -18.59
CA VAL A 336 2.17 -16.13 -19.54
C VAL A 336 1.43 -17.20 -20.35
N HIS A 337 0.53 -17.95 -19.72
CA HIS A 337 -0.30 -18.95 -20.39
C HIS A 337 -1.23 -18.33 -21.44
N LEU A 338 -1.79 -17.15 -21.13
CA LEU A 338 -2.73 -16.45 -22.01
C LEU A 338 -2.07 -15.70 -23.18
N LEU A 339 -0.74 -15.67 -23.27
CA LEU A 339 -0.05 -15.00 -24.36
C LEU A 339 -0.47 -15.57 -25.71
N THR A 340 -1.05 -14.70 -26.52
CA THR A 340 -1.58 -15.05 -27.83
C THR A 340 -1.11 -13.96 -28.80
N PRO A 341 0.08 -14.09 -29.41
CA PRO A 341 0.68 -13.04 -30.25
C PRO A 341 -0.18 -12.62 -31.46
N SER A 342 -1.13 -13.47 -31.86
CA SER A 342 -2.07 -13.19 -32.93
C SER A 342 -3.29 -12.36 -32.50
N SER A 343 -3.50 -12.12 -31.20
CA SER A 343 -4.60 -11.28 -30.71
C SER A 343 -4.21 -9.80 -30.72
N SER A 344 -5.21 -8.91 -30.85
CA SER A 344 -4.99 -7.46 -30.87
C SER A 344 -4.46 -6.90 -29.55
N SER A 345 -4.71 -7.58 -28.43
CA SER A 345 -4.17 -7.27 -27.11
C SER A 345 -2.85 -7.97 -26.80
N GLY A 346 -2.47 -8.98 -27.60
CA GLY A 346 -1.38 -9.91 -27.30
C GLY A 346 -1.74 -10.99 -26.26
N PHE A 347 -2.98 -10.99 -25.74
CA PHE A 347 -3.49 -11.95 -24.77
C PHE A 347 -4.84 -12.55 -25.20
N ALA A 348 -5.13 -13.76 -24.72
CA ALA A 348 -6.50 -14.26 -24.58
C ALA A 348 -7.21 -13.56 -23.39
N ASN A 349 -8.51 -13.78 -23.24
CA ASN A 349 -9.25 -13.28 -22.07
C ASN A 349 -8.79 -13.99 -20.79
N LEU A 350 -8.82 -13.28 -19.66
CA LEU A 350 -8.60 -13.91 -18.36
C LEU A 350 -9.64 -15.01 -18.13
N GLU A 351 -9.18 -16.11 -17.55
CA GLU A 351 -10.04 -17.26 -17.26
C GLU A 351 -10.70 -17.13 -15.88
N THR A 352 -11.96 -17.54 -15.81
CA THR A 352 -12.69 -17.79 -14.56
C THR A 352 -12.29 -19.13 -13.96
N GLY A 353 -12.62 -19.38 -12.70
CA GLY A 353 -12.37 -20.68 -12.08
C GLY A 353 -12.49 -20.65 -10.56
N CYS A 354 -12.58 -21.84 -9.97
CA CYS A 354 -12.79 -22.02 -8.53
C CYS A 354 -14.09 -21.31 -8.09
N HIS A 355 -13.94 -20.15 -7.47
CA HIS A 355 -15.00 -19.31 -6.94
C HIS A 355 -15.03 -17.92 -7.61
N ILE A 356 -14.31 -17.75 -8.72
CA ILE A 356 -14.42 -16.59 -9.60
C ILE A 356 -15.30 -16.97 -10.78
N HIS A 357 -16.48 -16.37 -10.85
CA HIS A 357 -17.48 -16.67 -11.87
C HIS A 357 -17.56 -15.62 -12.97
N SER A 358 -16.89 -14.47 -12.78
CA SER A 358 -16.84 -13.42 -13.78
C SER A 358 -15.52 -12.68 -13.74
N ILE A 359 -15.15 -12.13 -14.90
CA ILE A 359 -14.03 -11.18 -15.04
C ILE A 359 -14.66 -9.86 -15.47
N HIS A 360 -14.19 -8.77 -14.88
CA HIS A 360 -14.61 -7.45 -15.34
C HIS A 360 -14.35 -7.29 -16.85
N PRO A 361 -15.32 -6.81 -17.63
CA PRO A 361 -15.18 -6.66 -19.08
C PRO A 361 -13.94 -5.85 -19.46
N ASP A 362 -13.38 -6.16 -20.63
CA ASP A 362 -12.29 -5.39 -21.24
C ASP A 362 -11.08 -5.19 -20.32
N TRP A 363 -10.71 -6.22 -19.53
CA TRP A 363 -9.64 -6.14 -18.54
C TRP A 363 -8.33 -5.53 -19.09
N TYR A 364 -7.99 -5.86 -20.34
CA TYR A 364 -6.78 -5.37 -21.01
C TYR A 364 -6.85 -3.88 -21.35
N TRP A 365 -8.05 -3.32 -21.50
CA TRP A 365 -8.26 -1.92 -21.85
C TRP A 365 -8.43 -1.03 -20.62
N ASN A 366 -8.68 -1.61 -19.44
CA ASN A 366 -8.88 -0.92 -18.16
C ASN A 366 -7.61 -0.87 -17.31
N ALA A 367 -7.07 0.32 -17.06
CA ALA A 367 -5.76 0.47 -16.38
C ALA A 367 -5.75 -0.01 -14.93
N PHE A 368 -6.89 0.08 -14.24
CA PHE A 368 -7.04 -0.49 -12.90
C PHE A 368 -6.96 -2.03 -12.90
N LEU A 369 -7.09 -2.71 -14.05
CA LEU A 369 -6.92 -4.16 -14.17
C LEU A 369 -5.52 -4.53 -14.69
N TYR A 370 -5.16 -4.08 -15.90
CA TYR A 370 -3.88 -4.47 -16.50
C TYR A 370 -2.67 -3.89 -15.76
N GLY A 371 -2.83 -2.72 -15.12
CA GLY A 371 -1.79 -2.05 -14.36
C GLY A 371 -1.31 -2.91 -13.18
N PRO A 372 -2.19 -3.24 -12.21
CA PRO A 372 -1.83 -4.15 -11.12
C PRO A 372 -1.35 -5.53 -11.56
N LEU A 373 -1.96 -6.12 -12.59
CA LEU A 373 -1.56 -7.42 -13.13
C LEU A 373 -0.12 -7.43 -13.64
N SER A 374 0.31 -6.33 -14.27
CA SER A 374 1.68 -6.21 -14.79
C SER A 374 2.76 -6.32 -13.69
N ALA A 375 2.44 -5.90 -12.46
CA ALA A 375 3.37 -6.00 -11.33
C ALA A 375 3.76 -7.44 -11.02
N SER A 376 2.88 -8.41 -11.30
CA SER A 376 3.19 -9.82 -11.06
C SER A 376 4.29 -10.37 -11.95
N LEU A 377 4.47 -9.80 -13.15
CA LEU A 377 5.45 -10.24 -14.13
C LEU A 377 6.87 -9.73 -13.82
N LEU A 378 7.03 -8.82 -12.85
CA LEU A 378 8.34 -8.28 -12.45
C LEU A 378 9.21 -9.29 -11.69
N LEU A 379 8.60 -10.35 -11.15
CA LEU A 379 9.32 -11.42 -10.45
C LEU A 379 9.52 -12.60 -11.39
N PRO A 380 10.76 -13.08 -11.59
CA PRO A 380 11.00 -14.25 -12.44
C PRO A 380 10.22 -15.47 -11.96
N LEU A 381 9.52 -16.12 -12.88
CA LEU A 381 8.98 -17.46 -12.64
C LEU A 381 10.13 -18.45 -12.39
N SER A 382 9.95 -19.40 -11.48
CA SER A 382 10.96 -20.40 -11.10
C SER A 382 11.29 -21.44 -12.19
N SER A 383 10.82 -21.23 -13.43
CA SER A 383 11.03 -22.16 -14.54
C SER A 383 12.41 -22.00 -15.17
N HIS A 384 13.13 -23.11 -15.29
CA HIS A 384 14.37 -23.19 -16.08
C HIS A 384 14.13 -23.22 -17.60
N ASP A 385 12.88 -23.31 -18.05
CA ASP A 385 12.53 -23.26 -19.47
C ASP A 385 12.76 -21.86 -20.05
N ALA A 386 13.62 -21.77 -21.07
CA ALA A 386 13.92 -20.54 -21.79
C ALA A 386 12.68 -19.94 -22.47
N LYS A 387 11.75 -20.77 -22.94
CA LYS A 387 10.50 -20.34 -23.57
C LYS A 387 9.58 -19.67 -22.54
N VAL A 388 9.48 -20.20 -21.33
CA VAL A 388 8.68 -19.58 -20.26
C VAL A 388 9.24 -18.21 -19.89
N ARG A 389 10.57 -18.06 -19.76
CA ARG A 389 11.21 -16.76 -19.50
C ARG A 389 11.00 -15.77 -20.65
N ALA A 390 11.16 -16.21 -21.89
CA ALA A 390 10.92 -15.37 -23.06
C ALA A 390 9.47 -14.91 -23.14
N ASN A 391 8.52 -15.81 -22.88
CA ASN A 391 7.10 -15.49 -22.83
C ASN A 391 6.80 -14.51 -21.69
N GLN A 392 7.31 -14.72 -20.48
CA GLN A 392 7.14 -13.76 -19.38
C GLN A 392 7.62 -12.36 -19.75
N GLN A 393 8.81 -12.26 -20.37
CA GLN A 393 9.33 -10.98 -20.83
C GLN A 393 8.45 -10.35 -21.92
N ALA A 394 7.89 -11.15 -22.84
CA ALA A 394 6.96 -10.66 -23.85
C ALA A 394 5.66 -10.14 -23.23
N ALA A 395 5.06 -10.85 -22.27
CA ALA A 395 3.89 -10.38 -21.53
C ALA A 395 4.18 -9.06 -20.80
N LEU A 396 5.34 -8.97 -20.13
CA LEU A 396 5.75 -7.75 -19.44
C LEU A 396 5.92 -6.59 -20.44
N GLY A 397 6.53 -6.84 -21.60
CA GLY A 397 6.70 -5.84 -22.65
C GLY A 397 5.37 -5.30 -23.17
N ILE A 398 4.41 -6.18 -23.47
CA ILE A 398 3.07 -5.78 -23.96
C ILE A 398 2.35 -4.91 -22.92
N LEU A 399 2.32 -5.32 -21.66
CA LEU A 399 1.65 -4.55 -20.60
C LEU A 399 2.40 -3.24 -20.29
N THR A 400 3.73 -3.22 -20.39
CA THR A 400 4.53 -2.00 -20.23
C THR A 400 4.22 -1.00 -21.33
N GLN A 401 4.16 -1.44 -22.59
CA GLN A 401 3.76 -0.59 -23.71
C GLN A 401 2.34 -0.04 -23.51
N ARG A 402 1.42 -0.87 -22.99
CA ARG A 402 0.05 -0.45 -22.69
C ARG A 402 0.00 0.65 -21.62
N VAL A 403 0.74 0.49 -20.52
CA VAL A 403 0.87 1.52 -19.47
C VAL A 403 1.53 2.79 -20.03
N GLY A 404 2.59 2.65 -20.84
CA GLY A 404 3.30 3.78 -21.44
C GLY A 404 2.42 4.60 -22.40
N ALA A 405 1.56 3.95 -23.18
CA ALA A 405 0.65 4.60 -24.11
C ALA A 405 -0.59 5.22 -23.46
N ALA A 406 -0.94 4.83 -22.23
CA ALA A 406 -2.13 5.31 -21.54
C ALA A 406 -1.98 6.75 -21.06
N ARG A 407 -3.10 7.46 -20.96
CA ARG A 407 -3.20 8.82 -20.38
C ARG A 407 -3.93 8.78 -19.05
N ILE A 408 -3.70 9.77 -18.21
CA ILE A 408 -4.49 9.97 -16.99
C ILE A 408 -5.77 10.73 -17.37
N SER A 409 -6.87 10.01 -17.51
CA SER A 409 -8.16 10.53 -18.00
C SER A 409 -9.26 10.61 -16.94
N ASP A 410 -9.23 9.72 -15.96
CA ASP A 410 -10.22 9.57 -14.90
C ASP A 410 -9.51 9.16 -13.61
N TYR A 411 -10.18 9.33 -12.47
CA TYR A 411 -9.52 9.12 -11.18
C TYR A 411 -9.00 7.69 -11.03
N TYR A 412 -9.79 6.67 -11.39
CA TYR A 412 -9.46 5.30 -11.01
C TYR A 412 -8.43 4.68 -11.96
N SER A 413 -8.75 4.62 -13.25
CA SER A 413 -7.80 4.13 -14.26
C SER A 413 -6.57 5.03 -14.33
N GLY A 414 -6.76 6.35 -14.28
CA GLY A 414 -5.65 7.31 -14.35
C GLY A 414 -4.69 7.19 -13.17
N SER A 415 -5.19 6.96 -11.95
CA SER A 415 -4.32 6.67 -10.79
C SER A 415 -3.48 5.42 -11.03
N TRP A 416 -4.09 4.36 -11.55
CA TRP A 416 -3.38 3.11 -11.84
C TRP A 416 -2.41 3.21 -13.00
N VAL A 417 -2.64 4.06 -14.01
CA VAL A 417 -1.61 4.40 -15.02
C VAL A 417 -0.36 4.96 -14.33
N ALA A 418 -0.53 5.88 -13.38
CA ALA A 418 0.58 6.51 -12.68
C ALA A 418 1.31 5.55 -11.74
N LEU A 419 0.57 4.81 -10.89
CA LEU A 419 1.14 3.84 -9.95
C LEU A 419 1.82 2.67 -10.68
N SER A 420 1.24 2.16 -11.76
CA SER A 420 1.87 1.13 -12.58
C SER A 420 3.10 1.64 -13.31
N THR A 421 3.13 2.91 -13.73
CA THR A 421 4.35 3.52 -14.29
C THR A 421 5.49 3.53 -13.24
N ALA A 422 5.21 3.98 -12.02
CA ALA A 422 6.19 3.96 -10.93
C ALA A 422 6.65 2.54 -10.56
N THR A 423 5.76 1.56 -10.71
CA THR A 423 6.09 0.16 -10.45
C THR A 423 6.99 -0.42 -11.54
N LEU A 424 6.63 -0.24 -12.81
CA LEU A 424 7.31 -0.84 -13.97
C LEU A 424 8.67 -0.18 -14.26
N ASN A 425 8.86 1.11 -13.95
CA ASN A 425 10.17 1.76 -13.99
C ASN A 425 11.10 1.34 -12.82
N GLY A 426 10.61 0.49 -11.91
CA GLY A 426 11.36 0.00 -10.77
C GLY A 426 11.48 1.00 -9.62
N ASP A 427 10.73 2.09 -9.62
CA ASP A 427 10.77 3.12 -8.57
C ASP A 427 10.18 2.57 -7.27
N ALA A 428 9.07 1.83 -7.39
CA ALA A 428 8.49 1.07 -6.29
C ALA A 428 9.52 0.09 -5.68
N ARG A 429 10.32 -0.60 -6.51
CA ARG A 429 11.38 -1.48 -6.00
C ARG A 429 12.48 -0.70 -5.25
N ARG A 430 12.90 0.46 -5.76
CA ARG A 430 13.96 1.28 -5.15
C ARG A 430 13.58 1.83 -3.78
N ALA A 431 12.29 2.07 -3.54
CA ALA A 431 11.78 2.51 -2.23
C ALA A 431 12.14 1.57 -1.07
N CYS A 432 12.35 0.27 -1.33
CA CYS A 432 12.67 -0.73 -0.30
C CYS A 432 13.86 -0.32 0.59
N ALA A 433 14.96 0.15 -0.02
CA ALA A 433 16.18 0.46 0.71
C ALA A 433 15.98 1.62 1.71
N LEU A 434 15.11 2.60 1.37
CA LEU A 434 14.79 3.70 2.26
C LEU A 434 13.88 3.26 3.41
N LEU A 435 12.93 2.37 3.12
CA LEU A 435 11.96 1.86 4.08
C LEU A 435 12.60 0.95 5.13
N PHE A 436 13.51 0.06 4.72
CA PHE A 436 14.01 -1.01 5.59
C PHE A 436 15.52 -0.98 5.85
N GLY A 437 16.29 -0.12 5.17
CA GLY A 437 17.75 -0.11 5.23
C GLY A 437 18.39 -1.35 4.58
N GLU A 438 19.71 -1.51 4.76
CA GLU A 438 20.46 -2.67 4.24
C GLU A 438 20.11 -3.98 4.98
N GLU A 439 19.73 -3.90 6.26
CA GLU A 439 19.33 -5.06 7.07
C GLU A 439 17.92 -5.58 6.74
N GLY A 440 17.14 -4.79 6.01
CA GLY A 440 15.74 -5.06 5.65
C GLY A 440 15.51 -6.19 4.66
N GLY A 441 16.60 -6.76 4.11
CA GLY A 441 16.49 -7.85 3.17
C GLY A 441 15.91 -7.44 1.82
N CYS A 442 16.05 -6.18 1.41
CA CYS A 442 15.74 -5.80 0.04
C CYS A 442 16.58 -6.67 -0.89
N SER A 443 15.95 -7.36 -1.85
CA SER A 443 16.63 -8.18 -2.85
C SER A 443 17.38 -7.29 -3.85
N ALA A 444 18.39 -6.57 -3.35
CA ALA A 444 19.47 -6.11 -4.19
C ALA A 444 20.16 -7.38 -4.69
N GLU A 445 20.25 -7.53 -6.01
CA GLU A 445 21.35 -8.26 -6.60
C GLU A 445 22.62 -7.91 -5.82
N ARG A 446 23.14 -8.91 -5.10
CA ARG A 446 24.33 -8.73 -4.28
C ARG A 446 25.48 -8.33 -5.21
N ARG A 447 26.04 -7.15 -4.94
CA ARG A 447 27.40 -6.69 -5.30
C ARG A 447 27.64 -6.40 -6.78
N GLY A 448 27.45 -5.15 -7.12
CA GLY A 448 28.36 -4.42 -8.02
C GLY A 448 28.60 -3.04 -7.41
N LEU A 449 29.81 -2.82 -6.89
CA LEU A 449 30.38 -1.59 -6.29
C LEU A 449 30.64 -1.71 -4.78
N GLY A 450 31.90 -2.03 -4.47
CA GLY A 450 32.43 -2.14 -3.12
C GLY A 450 32.63 -0.78 -2.45
N GLY A 451 32.28 -0.73 -1.17
CA GLY A 451 32.63 0.36 -0.27
C GLY A 451 32.58 -0.15 1.16
N HIS A 452 33.75 -0.39 1.76
CA HIS A 452 33.92 -0.71 3.17
C HIS A 452 33.27 0.35 4.08
N ARG A 453 32.58 -0.05 5.16
CA ARG A 453 32.87 0.43 6.53
C ARG A 453 32.05 -0.18 7.69
N ASN A 454 32.83 -0.41 8.75
CA ASN A 454 32.63 -0.35 10.21
C ASN A 454 31.44 -1.03 10.91
N THR A 455 31.71 -2.21 11.46
CA THR A 455 30.84 -3.09 12.26
C THR A 455 30.82 -2.77 13.77
N SER A 456 31.20 -1.57 14.22
CA SER A 456 31.39 -1.28 15.65
C SER A 456 30.14 -0.86 16.43
N GLU A 457 29.06 -0.41 15.78
CA GLU A 457 27.83 0.02 16.48
C GLU A 457 26.91 -1.14 16.87
N VAL A 458 26.98 -2.27 16.17
CA VAL A 458 26.08 -3.43 16.36
C VAL A 458 26.42 -4.24 17.62
N ALA A 459 27.69 -4.22 18.05
CA ALA A 459 28.13 -4.90 19.27
C ALA A 459 27.60 -4.21 20.54
N SER A 460 27.43 -2.88 20.50
CA SER A 460 26.96 -2.07 21.62
C SER A 460 25.49 -2.38 22.00
N TRP A 461 24.63 -2.57 21.00
CA TRP A 461 23.20 -2.80 21.24
C TRP A 461 22.90 -4.22 21.77
N ARG A 462 23.62 -5.24 21.31
CA ARG A 462 23.47 -6.62 21.82
C ARG A 462 23.97 -6.75 23.26
N ALA A 463 25.03 -6.04 23.63
CA ALA A 463 25.55 -6.02 25.00
C ALA A 463 24.57 -5.37 25.99
N SER A 464 23.88 -4.29 25.58
CA SER A 464 22.90 -3.62 26.46
C SER A 464 21.65 -4.48 26.71
N ARG A 465 21.25 -5.33 25.75
CA ARG A 465 20.09 -6.24 25.88
C ARG A 465 20.39 -7.42 26.81
N ALA A 466 21.62 -7.93 26.80
CA ALA A 466 22.06 -8.97 27.73
C ALA A 466 22.19 -8.44 29.17
N ALA A 467 22.72 -7.22 29.34
CA ALA A 467 22.86 -6.59 30.65
C ALA A 467 21.50 -6.30 31.32
N ARG A 468 20.50 -5.85 30.56
CA ARG A 468 19.14 -5.58 31.09
C ARG A 468 18.37 -6.86 31.46
N ARG A 469 18.61 -7.97 30.76
CA ARG A 469 18.03 -9.28 31.12
C ARG A 469 18.68 -9.89 32.37
N ALA A 470 19.98 -9.65 32.58
CA ALA A 470 20.68 -10.12 33.78
C ALA A 470 20.31 -9.33 35.05
N ALA A 471 19.89 -8.07 34.90
CA ALA A 471 19.47 -7.21 36.02
C ALA A 471 18.01 -7.41 36.46
N ALA A 472 17.25 -8.25 35.76
CA ALA A 472 15.83 -8.53 36.01
C ALA A 472 15.58 -9.94 36.57
N VAL A 473 16.63 -10.63 37.06
CA VAL A 473 16.57 -11.94 37.73
C VAL A 473 17.08 -11.82 39.16
#